data_AF-A0A3P7NFH4-F1
#
_entry.id   AF-A0A3P7NFH4-F1
#
_cell.length_a   1.000
_cell.length_b   1.000
_cell.length_c   1.000
_cell.angle_alpha   90.00
_cell.angle_beta   90.00
_cell.angle_gamma   90.00
#
_symmetry.space_group_name_H-M   'P 1'
#
loop_
_entity.id
_entity.type
_entity.pdbx_description
1 polymer ?
#
loop_
_entity_poly.entity_id
_entity_poly.type
_entity_poly.pdbx_seq_one_letter_code
_entity_poly.pdbx_strand_id
1 'polypeptide(L)'
;MIAKEILPGQSVCCCVMADSIRSITDAILYKAFTPPFRFRIEAPSSQTDSQYEKLDTSQISSTYASKRQFMDIAAGAPARAQIIRSADEDAAQDEIMRKLGKLDAAVEKALQDIKEKKDGLCELSYSLFQTCILTNEKIPEIKRRYREYVLSVRSLLTNPEITVPQELRGELKEQVKVAVEEYIRLLEEKVMRQFWAPVQDKGSMLRLKADFLRYLLELNPGEESYATRCQMTYKDTKLFFIEHKLQKTVEWVYLQMNYAAFLYMTGALNAALYISRQLTKSPLLSRCSKDVQKRLESNLKLYKML
;
A
#
# COMPACT_ATOMS: atom_id res chain seq x y z
N MET A 1 58.75 -23.93 -3.90
CA MET A 1 59.06 -22.59 -3.36
C MET A 1 57.98 -21.63 -3.85
N ILE A 2 57.20 -20.89 -3.07
CA ILE A 2 56.97 -20.79 -1.63
C ILE A 2 55.48 -20.47 -1.54
N ALA A 3 54.77 -21.23 -0.72
CA ALA A 3 53.46 -20.90 -0.22
C ALA A 3 53.54 -19.64 0.66
N LYS A 4 52.54 -18.77 0.59
CA LYS A 4 52.27 -17.84 1.68
C LYS A 4 50.78 -17.92 2.04
N GLU A 5 50.54 -18.68 3.08
CA GLU A 5 49.37 -18.60 3.94
C GLU A 5 49.23 -17.17 4.47
N ILE A 6 48.00 -16.65 4.49
CA ILE A 6 47.52 -15.78 5.55
C ILE A 6 46.14 -16.31 5.97
N LEU A 7 46.02 -16.52 7.27
CA LEU A 7 45.00 -17.21 8.05
C LEU A 7 43.62 -16.53 8.09
N PRO A 8 42.57 -17.26 8.52
CA PRO A 8 41.18 -16.83 8.57
C PRO A 8 40.88 -16.06 9.87
N GLY A 9 40.01 -15.05 9.79
CA GLY A 9 39.45 -14.42 10.98
C GLY A 9 39.03 -12.97 10.77
N GLN A 10 37.74 -12.77 10.45
CA GLN A 10 36.83 -11.76 11.03
C GLN A 10 35.49 -11.82 10.29
N SER A 11 34.73 -12.87 10.59
CA SER A 11 33.33 -13.05 10.18
C SER A 11 32.41 -12.61 11.34
N VAL A 12 32.48 -11.35 11.77
CA VAL A 12 31.47 -10.79 12.72
C VAL A 12 31.38 -9.26 12.55
N CYS A 13 30.82 -8.76 11.44
CA CYS A 13 30.26 -7.38 11.42
C CYS A 13 29.42 -6.98 10.19
N CYS A 14 28.94 -7.90 9.35
CA CYS A 14 28.12 -7.50 8.18
C CYS A 14 26.61 -7.71 8.37
N CYS A 15 26.17 -8.61 9.25
CA CYS A 15 24.73 -8.86 9.45
C CYS A 15 24.05 -7.76 10.28
N VAL A 16 24.74 -7.17 11.26
CA VAL A 16 24.14 -6.17 12.16
C VAL A 16 23.99 -4.79 11.49
N MET A 17 24.86 -4.45 10.53
CA MET A 17 24.71 -3.21 9.75
C MET A 17 23.66 -3.33 8.63
N ALA A 18 23.43 -4.52 8.08
CA ALA A 18 22.39 -4.72 7.06
C ALA A 18 20.98 -4.54 7.63
N ASP A 19 20.73 -5.02 8.86
CA ASP A 19 19.44 -4.88 9.53
C ASP A 19 19.19 -3.46 10.05
N SER A 20 20.24 -2.76 10.49
CA SER A 20 20.15 -1.35 10.88
C SER A 20 19.89 -0.42 9.69
N ILE A 21 20.55 -0.65 8.55
CA ILE A 21 20.32 0.13 7.32
C ILE A 21 18.94 -0.18 6.73
N ARG A 22 18.46 -1.44 6.76
CA ARG A 22 17.08 -1.80 6.38
C ARG A 22 16.05 -1.08 7.25
N SER A 23 16.22 -1.11 8.57
CA SER A 23 15.33 -0.44 9.53
C SER A 23 15.26 1.09 9.32
N ILE A 24 16.39 1.74 9.06
CA ILE A 24 16.45 3.17 8.76
C ILE A 24 15.80 3.46 7.40
N THR A 25 16.02 2.61 6.39
CA THR A 25 15.43 2.77 5.06
C THR A 25 13.91 2.58 5.11
N ASP A 26 13.42 1.58 5.84
CA ASP A 26 11.99 1.32 6.02
C ASP A 26 11.30 2.43 6.81
N ALA A 27 11.95 3.00 7.83
CA ALA A 27 11.41 4.14 8.60
C ALA A 27 11.40 5.46 7.80
N ILE A 28 12.40 5.68 6.93
CA ILE A 28 12.47 6.84 6.03
C ILE A 28 11.45 6.71 4.91
N LEU A 29 11.33 5.51 4.30
CA LEU A 29 10.25 5.20 3.36
C LEU A 29 8.88 5.36 4.04
N TYR A 30 8.72 4.94 5.29
CA TYR A 30 7.46 5.08 6.02
C TYR A 30 7.05 6.54 6.26
N LYS A 31 7.95 7.39 6.78
CA LYS A 31 7.67 8.82 6.99
C LYS A 31 7.47 9.58 5.68
N ALA A 32 8.07 9.11 4.59
CA ALA A 32 7.91 9.64 3.25
C ALA A 32 6.57 9.28 2.60
N PHE A 33 6.02 8.11 2.95
CA PHE A 33 4.98 7.45 2.17
C PHE A 33 3.72 7.05 2.95
N THR A 34 3.54 7.52 4.19
CA THR A 34 2.23 7.53 4.84
C THR A 34 1.34 8.58 4.19
N PRO A 35 0.25 8.21 3.48
CA PRO A 35 -0.81 9.17 3.23
C PRO A 35 -1.53 9.45 4.56
N PRO A 36 -1.76 10.71 4.96
CA PRO A 36 -2.91 10.98 5.79
C PRO A 36 -4.17 10.73 4.93
N PHE A 37 -5.30 10.45 5.58
CA PHE A 37 -6.67 10.47 5.05
C PHE A 37 -7.33 9.11 4.74
N ARG A 38 -8.26 8.77 5.66
CA ARG A 38 -9.63 8.37 5.33
C ARG A 38 -10.31 9.52 4.58
N PHE A 39 -10.90 9.26 3.42
CA PHE A 39 -11.98 10.11 2.90
C PHE A 39 -13.31 9.58 3.44
N ARG A 40 -14.08 10.47 4.09
CA ARG A 40 -15.50 10.27 4.32
C ARG A 40 -16.20 10.64 3.02
N ILE A 41 -16.75 9.64 2.34
CA ILE A 41 -17.70 9.87 1.24
C ILE A 41 -19.04 10.11 1.93
N GLU A 42 -19.52 11.35 1.94
CA GLU A 42 -20.91 11.62 2.29
C GLU A 42 -21.78 11.03 1.17
N ALA A 43 -22.45 9.92 1.46
CA ALA A 43 -23.53 9.42 0.63
C ALA A 43 -24.74 10.36 0.78
N PRO A 44 -25.52 10.60 -0.30
CA PRO A 44 -26.75 11.37 -0.19
C PRO A 44 -27.72 10.68 0.77
N SER A 45 -28.38 11.49 1.61
CA SER A 45 -29.41 11.04 2.54
C SER A 45 -30.61 10.46 1.78
N SER A 46 -30.85 9.17 1.93
CA SER A 46 -32.16 8.57 1.66
C SER A 46 -32.55 7.71 2.87
N GLN A 47 -33.46 8.27 3.67
CA GLN A 47 -34.32 7.50 4.55
C GLN A 47 -35.10 6.48 3.71
N THR A 48 -35.05 5.21 4.10
CA THR A 48 -36.16 4.27 3.96
C THR A 48 -35.98 3.16 5.00
N ASP A 49 -36.99 3.04 5.85
CA ASP A 49 -37.16 2.07 6.92
C ASP A 49 -37.29 0.61 6.42
N SER A 50 -36.77 -0.33 7.21
CA SER A 50 -37.40 -1.64 7.54
C SER A 50 -36.50 -2.36 8.57
N GLN A 51 -36.88 -2.43 9.85
CA GLN A 51 -37.71 -3.47 10.48
C GLN A 51 -37.38 -4.91 10.06
N TYR A 52 -36.63 -5.64 10.89
CA TYR A 52 -36.90 -7.05 11.22
C TYR A 52 -36.36 -7.39 12.63
N GLU A 53 -37.03 -8.34 13.24
CA GLU A 53 -37.31 -8.48 14.66
C GLU A 53 -36.21 -9.13 15.51
N LYS A 54 -36.33 -8.86 16.82
CA LYS A 54 -35.66 -9.55 17.93
C LYS A 54 -35.95 -11.05 17.91
N LEU A 55 -34.95 -11.86 18.21
CA LEU A 55 -35.16 -13.18 18.79
C LEU A 55 -34.16 -13.41 19.93
N ASP A 56 -34.74 -13.54 21.12
CA ASP A 56 -34.15 -13.85 22.40
C ASP A 56 -34.03 -15.37 22.53
N THR A 57 -32.86 -15.88 22.90
CA THR A 57 -32.69 -17.27 23.36
C THR A 57 -31.63 -17.30 24.46
N SER A 58 -32.09 -17.03 25.68
CA SER A 58 -31.45 -17.54 26.87
C SER A 58 -31.74 -19.05 27.03
N GLN A 59 -30.82 -19.75 27.69
CA GLN A 59 -30.90 -21.14 28.19
C GLN A 59 -30.49 -22.26 27.23
N ILE A 60 -29.22 -22.68 27.30
CA ILE A 60 -28.87 -24.11 27.51
C ILE A 60 -27.68 -24.17 28.48
N SER A 61 -27.91 -24.80 29.63
CA SER A 61 -26.90 -25.25 30.60
C SER A 61 -26.73 -26.77 30.44
N SER A 62 -25.50 -27.28 30.45
CA SER A 62 -25.01 -28.30 31.39
C SER A 62 -23.82 -29.14 30.85
N THR A 63 -22.77 -29.18 31.68
CA THR A 63 -21.89 -30.32 32.04
C THR A 63 -21.39 -31.31 30.98
N TYR A 64 -20.05 -31.41 30.85
CA TYR A 64 -19.30 -32.67 30.95
C TYR A 64 -17.91 -32.46 31.55
N ALA A 65 -17.52 -33.40 32.40
CA ALA A 65 -16.37 -33.36 33.31
C ALA A 65 -15.15 -34.15 32.79
N SER A 66 -13.99 -33.82 33.38
CA SER A 66 -12.87 -34.70 33.74
C SER A 66 -11.96 -35.28 32.66
N LYS A 67 -10.68 -34.87 32.71
CA LYS A 67 -9.52 -35.77 32.86
C LYS A 67 -8.23 -34.97 33.06
N ARG A 68 -7.67 -35.04 34.27
CA ARG A 68 -6.22 -35.18 34.56
C ARG A 68 -5.98 -35.07 36.08
N GLN A 69 -5.90 -36.22 36.72
CA GLN A 69 -5.16 -36.45 37.96
C GLN A 69 -3.87 -37.24 37.62
N PHE A 70 -2.95 -37.30 38.59
CA PHE A 70 -1.57 -37.83 38.61
C PHE A 70 -0.52 -36.71 38.44
N MET A 71 0.40 -36.41 39.38
CA MET A 71 0.76 -36.97 40.69
C MET A 71 1.41 -35.87 41.54
N ASP A 72 1.16 -35.89 42.85
CA ASP A 72 2.03 -35.28 43.87
C ASP A 72 3.21 -36.21 44.17
N ILE A 73 4.44 -35.70 44.11
CA ILE A 73 5.54 -36.10 45.00
C ILE A 73 6.27 -34.83 45.42
N ALA A 74 6.26 -34.59 46.73
CA ALA A 74 6.95 -33.50 47.40
C ALA A 74 8.47 -33.74 47.46
N ALA A 75 9.26 -32.71 47.16
CA ALA A 75 10.58 -32.47 47.76
C ALA A 75 11.08 -31.06 47.44
N GLY A 76 11.36 -30.27 48.48
CA GLY A 76 12.29 -29.14 48.41
C GLY A 76 11.72 -27.83 47.90
N ALA A 77 11.24 -26.99 48.82
CA ALA A 77 11.32 -25.54 48.59
C ALA A 77 12.81 -25.16 48.48
N PRO A 78 13.16 -24.38 47.44
CA PRO A 78 13.58 -23.02 47.75
C PRO A 78 12.68 -22.03 47.03
N ALA A 79 12.29 -20.99 47.77
CA ALA A 79 11.67 -19.75 47.34
C ALA A 79 11.18 -19.70 45.88
N ARG A 80 9.87 -19.92 45.67
CA ARG A 80 9.19 -19.33 44.52
C ARG A 80 9.45 -17.82 44.59
N ALA A 81 10.32 -17.31 43.72
CA ALA A 81 10.27 -15.92 43.33
C ALA A 81 8.89 -15.72 42.69
N GLN A 82 7.90 -15.34 43.51
CA GLN A 82 6.70 -14.69 43.01
C GLN A 82 7.22 -13.41 42.35
N ILE A 83 7.30 -13.43 41.03
CA ILE A 83 7.39 -12.19 40.25
C ILE A 83 6.07 -11.48 40.54
N ILE A 84 6.09 -10.61 41.55
CA ILE A 84 5.02 -9.66 41.80
C ILE A 84 5.09 -8.71 40.61
N ARG A 85 4.30 -8.99 39.57
CA ARG A 85 4.07 -8.01 38.53
C ARG A 85 3.37 -6.84 39.19
N SER A 86 3.88 -5.64 38.96
CA SER A 86 3.22 -4.45 39.48
C SER A 86 1.86 -4.30 38.79
N ALA A 87 0.91 -3.63 39.42
CA ALA A 87 -0.36 -3.29 38.79
C ALA A 87 -0.17 -2.51 37.46
N ASP A 88 0.96 -1.81 37.34
CA ASP A 88 1.36 -1.10 36.12
C ASP A 88 1.80 -2.04 34.99
N GLU A 89 2.46 -3.17 35.32
CA GLU A 89 2.85 -4.20 34.34
C GLU A 89 1.64 -4.99 33.83
N ASP A 90 0.68 -5.31 34.69
CA ASP A 90 -0.56 -5.97 34.29
C ASP A 90 -1.45 -5.05 33.44
N ALA A 91 -1.54 -3.76 33.78
CA ALA A 91 -2.25 -2.77 32.96
C ALA A 91 -1.60 -2.55 31.59
N ALA A 92 -0.26 -2.59 31.50
CA ALA A 92 0.47 -2.51 30.25
C ALA A 92 0.23 -3.75 29.37
N GLN A 93 0.19 -4.94 29.96
CA GLN A 93 -0.09 -6.19 29.27
C GLN A 93 -1.53 -6.22 28.71
N ASP A 94 -2.52 -5.78 29.48
CA ASP A 94 -3.92 -5.68 29.05
C ASP A 94 -4.10 -4.67 27.91
N GLU A 95 -3.40 -3.54 27.94
CA GLU A 95 -3.40 -2.57 26.85
C GLU A 95 -2.76 -3.13 25.58
N ILE A 96 -1.69 -3.94 25.70
CA ILE A 96 -1.07 -4.64 24.56
C ILE A 96 -2.05 -5.64 23.94
N MET A 97 -2.71 -6.48 24.75
CA MET A 97 -3.68 -7.46 24.26
C MET A 97 -4.88 -6.79 23.58
N ARG A 98 -5.36 -5.67 24.13
CA ARG A 98 -6.43 -4.86 23.53
C ARG A 98 -6.02 -4.23 22.20
N LYS A 99 -4.77 -3.75 22.09
CA LYS A 99 -4.21 -3.23 20.84
C LYS A 99 -4.05 -4.33 19.79
N LEU A 100 -3.60 -5.52 20.19
CA LEU A 100 -3.45 -6.67 19.31
C LEU A 100 -4.81 -7.10 18.73
N GLY A 101 -5.84 -7.25 19.57
CA GLY A 101 -7.19 -7.59 19.10
C GLY A 101 -7.81 -6.53 18.19
N LYS A 102 -7.53 -5.24 18.41
CA LYS A 102 -7.94 -4.15 17.49
C LYS A 102 -7.22 -4.22 16.16
N LEU A 103 -5.95 -4.63 16.16
CA LEU A 103 -5.14 -4.77 14.95
C LEU A 103 -5.66 -5.92 14.10
N ASP A 104 -5.95 -7.07 14.71
CA ASP A 104 -6.50 -8.25 14.02
C ASP A 104 -7.83 -7.91 13.32
N ALA A 105 -8.75 -7.25 14.03
CA ALA A 105 -10.02 -6.79 13.45
C ALA A 105 -9.83 -5.79 12.30
N ALA A 106 -8.79 -4.94 12.36
CA ALA A 106 -8.47 -4.00 11.29
C ALA A 106 -7.92 -4.70 10.05
N VAL A 107 -7.10 -5.76 10.23
CA VAL A 107 -6.61 -6.59 9.12
C VAL A 107 -7.76 -7.34 8.47
N GLU A 108 -8.63 -8.00 9.24
CA GLU A 108 -9.80 -8.71 8.72
C GLU A 108 -10.69 -7.79 7.90
N LYS A 109 -10.98 -6.60 8.42
CA LYS A 109 -11.76 -5.59 7.70
C LYS A 109 -11.08 -5.16 6.39
N ALA A 110 -9.77 -4.95 6.41
CA ALA A 110 -9.02 -4.57 5.22
C ALA A 110 -9.02 -5.69 4.17
N LEU A 111 -8.91 -6.95 4.59
CA LEU A 111 -8.98 -8.11 3.69
C LEU A 111 -10.37 -8.27 3.07
N GLN A 112 -11.42 -8.05 3.85
CA GLN A 112 -12.79 -8.06 3.32
C GLN A 112 -13.01 -6.95 2.28
N ASP A 113 -12.54 -5.73 2.55
CA ASP A 113 -12.58 -4.61 1.61
C ASP A 113 -11.75 -4.88 0.32
N ILE A 114 -10.57 -5.51 0.45
CA ILE A 114 -9.76 -5.94 -0.70
C ILE A 114 -10.52 -6.98 -1.53
N LYS A 115 -11.20 -7.93 -0.88
CA LYS A 115 -11.99 -8.96 -1.55
C LYS A 115 -13.14 -8.34 -2.35
N GLU A 116 -13.92 -7.46 -1.75
CA GLU A 116 -15.03 -6.76 -2.43
C GLU A 116 -14.53 -5.95 -3.64
N LYS A 117 -13.38 -5.30 -3.52
CA LYS A 117 -12.75 -4.56 -4.63
C LYS A 117 -12.26 -5.48 -5.74
N LYS A 118 -11.77 -6.67 -5.39
CA LYS A 118 -11.37 -7.71 -6.35
C LYS A 118 -12.59 -8.26 -7.09
N ASP A 119 -13.66 -8.57 -6.37
CA ASP A 119 -14.92 -9.04 -6.96
C ASP A 119 -15.46 -7.98 -7.95
N GLY A 120 -15.35 -6.70 -7.60
CA GLY A 120 -15.66 -5.60 -8.49
C GLY A 120 -14.78 -5.49 -9.76
N LEU A 121 -13.54 -5.99 -9.72
CA LEU A 121 -12.71 -6.13 -10.94
C LEU A 121 -13.17 -7.30 -11.80
N CYS A 122 -13.55 -8.41 -11.18
CA CYS A 122 -14.11 -9.56 -11.88
C CYS A 122 -15.42 -9.19 -12.62
N GLU A 123 -16.31 -8.46 -11.95
CA GLU A 123 -17.54 -7.91 -12.55
C GLU A 123 -17.24 -7.01 -13.74
N LEU A 124 -16.28 -6.09 -13.59
CA LEU A 124 -15.85 -5.21 -14.68
C LEU A 124 -15.31 -6.02 -15.86
N SER A 125 -14.43 -6.99 -15.61
CA SER A 125 -13.87 -7.86 -16.64
C SER A 125 -14.97 -8.63 -17.38
N TYR A 126 -15.93 -9.18 -16.63
CA TYR A 126 -17.08 -9.87 -17.21
C TYR A 126 -17.94 -8.94 -18.05
N SER A 127 -18.24 -7.74 -17.55
CA SER A 127 -19.00 -6.72 -18.29
C SER A 127 -18.30 -6.33 -19.60
N LEU A 128 -16.98 -6.10 -19.58
CA LEU A 128 -16.20 -5.77 -20.78
C LEU A 128 -16.15 -6.93 -21.78
N PHE A 129 -16.10 -8.17 -21.28
CA PHE A 129 -16.16 -9.35 -22.12
C PHE A 129 -17.54 -9.49 -22.79
N GLN A 130 -18.63 -9.31 -22.03
CA GLN A 130 -19.98 -9.43 -22.56
C GLN A 130 -20.32 -8.35 -23.60
N THR A 131 -19.91 -7.10 -23.36
CA THR A 131 -20.23 -6.01 -24.29
C THR A 131 -19.40 -6.08 -25.56
N CYS A 132 -18.26 -6.77 -25.56
CA CYS A 132 -17.27 -6.84 -26.65
C CYS A 132 -16.77 -5.46 -27.15
N ILE A 133 -17.22 -4.37 -26.53
CA ILE A 133 -16.98 -2.99 -26.93
C ILE A 133 -16.61 -2.22 -25.66
N LEU A 134 -15.44 -1.59 -25.71
CA LEU A 134 -15.03 -0.61 -24.71
C LEU A 134 -15.55 0.76 -25.13
N THR A 135 -16.27 1.45 -24.25
CA THR A 135 -16.81 2.79 -24.49
C THR A 135 -16.16 3.83 -23.58
N ASN A 136 -16.32 5.11 -23.92
CA ASN A 136 -15.85 6.23 -23.10
C ASN A 136 -16.36 6.20 -21.67
N GLU A 137 -17.61 5.81 -21.48
CA GLU A 137 -18.25 5.76 -20.16
C GLU A 137 -17.61 4.72 -19.24
N LYS A 138 -16.98 3.68 -19.80
CA LYS A 138 -16.28 2.65 -19.04
C LYS A 138 -14.88 3.05 -18.58
N ILE A 139 -14.26 4.05 -19.22
CA ILE A 139 -12.91 4.51 -18.85
C ILE A 139 -12.85 5.00 -17.38
N PRO A 140 -13.75 5.89 -16.90
CA PRO A 140 -13.79 6.27 -15.50
C PRO A 140 -13.94 5.09 -14.54
N GLU A 141 -14.79 4.13 -14.89
CA GLU A 141 -15.01 2.92 -14.08
C GLU A 141 -13.75 2.06 -13.99
N ILE A 142 -13.08 1.80 -15.13
CA ILE A 142 -11.81 1.07 -15.18
C ILE A 142 -10.77 1.76 -14.30
N LYS A 143 -10.56 3.07 -14.47
CA LYS A 143 -9.61 3.84 -13.67
C LYS A 143 -9.91 3.70 -12.19
N ARG A 144 -11.18 3.83 -11.79
CA ARG A 144 -11.62 3.78 -10.39
C ARG A 144 -11.37 2.39 -9.78
N ARG A 145 -11.88 1.33 -10.41
CA ARG A 145 -11.84 -0.04 -9.86
C ARG A 145 -10.40 -0.53 -9.68
N TYR A 146 -9.55 -0.39 -10.71
CA TYR A 146 -8.14 -0.80 -10.61
C TYR A 146 -7.39 0.03 -9.57
N ARG A 147 -7.62 1.35 -9.53
CA ARG A 147 -6.97 2.23 -8.54
C ARG A 147 -7.38 1.85 -7.12
N GLU A 148 -8.67 1.64 -6.86
CA GLU A 148 -9.18 1.26 -5.54
C GLU A 148 -8.59 -0.06 -5.08
N TYR A 149 -8.61 -1.10 -5.92
CA TYR A 149 -8.06 -2.41 -5.58
C TYR A 149 -6.56 -2.34 -5.27
N VAL A 150 -5.75 -1.83 -6.22
CA VAL A 150 -4.29 -1.78 -6.09
C VAL A 150 -3.87 -0.94 -4.88
N LEU A 151 -4.52 0.21 -4.64
CA LEU A 151 -4.21 1.05 -3.49
C LEU A 151 -4.59 0.40 -2.16
N SER A 152 -5.65 -0.40 -2.10
CA SER A 152 -6.08 -1.05 -0.87
C SER A 152 -5.08 -2.12 -0.44
N VAL A 153 -4.65 -2.95 -1.38
CA VAL A 153 -3.59 -3.93 -1.12
C VAL A 153 -2.28 -3.24 -0.76
N ARG A 154 -1.86 -2.24 -1.53
CA ARG A 154 -0.65 -1.46 -1.22
C ARG A 154 -0.71 -0.89 0.19
N SER A 155 -1.81 -0.22 0.55
CA SER A 155 -1.96 0.44 1.84
C SER A 155 -1.89 -0.55 3.00
N LEU A 156 -2.47 -1.74 2.85
CA LEU A 156 -2.35 -2.82 3.84
C LEU A 156 -0.90 -3.29 3.97
N LEU A 157 -0.23 -3.56 2.85
CA LEU A 157 1.12 -4.16 2.86
C LEU A 157 2.24 -3.19 3.25
N THR A 158 2.04 -1.88 3.05
CA THR A 158 3.03 -0.84 3.39
C THR A 158 2.74 -0.14 4.72
N ASN A 159 1.70 -0.54 5.45
CA ASN A 159 1.43 -0.01 6.79
C ASN A 159 2.31 -0.72 7.82
N PRO A 160 3.24 -0.02 8.51
CA PRO A 160 4.13 -0.64 9.49
C PRO A 160 3.45 -0.92 10.82
N GLU A 161 2.27 -0.37 11.08
CA GLU A 161 1.48 -0.72 12.26
C GLU A 161 0.83 -2.10 12.10
N ILE A 162 0.78 -2.62 10.87
CA ILE A 162 0.14 -3.89 10.53
C ILE A 162 1.19 -4.94 10.16
N THR A 163 1.18 -6.06 10.89
CA THR A 163 1.97 -7.24 10.52
C THR A 163 1.09 -8.21 9.72
N VAL A 164 1.38 -8.35 8.43
CA VAL A 164 0.68 -9.30 7.56
C VAL A 164 1.49 -10.60 7.46
N PRO A 165 0.89 -11.79 7.65
CA PRO A 165 1.58 -13.07 7.49
C PRO A 165 2.27 -13.19 6.12
N GLN A 166 3.46 -13.81 6.08
CA GLN A 166 4.31 -13.80 4.89
C GLN A 166 3.66 -14.50 3.67
N GLU A 167 2.93 -15.59 3.89
CA GLU A 167 2.19 -16.31 2.85
C GLU A 167 1.11 -15.41 2.21
N LEU A 168 0.28 -14.79 3.05
CA LEU A 168 -0.75 -13.85 2.61
C LEU A 168 -0.14 -12.62 1.93
N ARG A 169 0.99 -12.12 2.44
CA ARG A 169 1.75 -11.02 1.82
C ARG A 169 2.21 -11.41 0.41
N GLY A 170 2.72 -12.63 0.23
CA GLY A 170 3.13 -13.17 -1.07
C GLY A 170 1.94 -13.27 -2.04
N GLU A 171 0.83 -13.82 -1.58
CA GLU A 171 -0.40 -13.93 -2.38
C GLU A 171 -0.91 -12.56 -2.84
N LEU A 172 -1.07 -11.61 -1.92
CA LEU A 172 -1.54 -10.27 -2.21
C LEU A 172 -0.65 -9.54 -3.21
N LYS A 173 0.68 -9.71 -3.12
CA LYS A 173 1.63 -9.16 -4.09
C LYS A 173 1.42 -9.72 -5.49
N GLU A 174 1.27 -11.04 -5.63
CA GLU A 174 1.04 -11.67 -6.93
C GLU A 174 -0.31 -11.24 -7.51
N GLN A 175 -1.36 -11.15 -6.70
CA GLN A 175 -2.66 -10.66 -7.16
C GLN A 175 -2.60 -9.22 -7.70
N VAL A 176 -1.88 -8.32 -7.01
CA VAL A 176 -1.68 -6.95 -7.48
C VAL A 176 -0.89 -6.93 -8.78
N LYS A 177 0.17 -7.74 -8.90
CA LYS A 177 0.94 -7.86 -10.14
C LYS A 177 0.06 -8.29 -11.31
N VAL A 178 -0.77 -9.33 -11.15
CA VAL A 178 -1.72 -9.78 -12.18
C VAL A 178 -2.66 -8.64 -12.58
N ALA A 179 -3.28 -7.97 -11.61
CA ALA A 179 -4.19 -6.86 -11.88
C ALA A 179 -3.51 -5.68 -12.60
N VAL A 180 -2.26 -5.36 -12.24
CA VAL A 180 -1.50 -4.30 -12.92
C VAL A 180 -1.16 -4.68 -14.36
N GLU A 181 -0.76 -5.92 -14.63
CA GLU A 181 -0.48 -6.37 -16.01
C GLU A 181 -1.76 -6.46 -16.86
N GLU A 182 -2.89 -6.82 -16.27
CA GLU A 182 -4.20 -6.74 -16.95
C GLU A 182 -4.56 -5.29 -17.30
N TYR A 183 -4.39 -4.36 -16.36
CA TYR A 183 -4.61 -2.93 -16.59
C TYR A 183 -3.73 -2.41 -17.73
N ILE A 184 -2.45 -2.78 -17.75
CA ILE A 184 -1.50 -2.38 -18.79
C ILE A 184 -1.95 -2.88 -20.15
N ARG A 185 -2.29 -4.18 -20.26
CA ARG A 185 -2.81 -4.76 -21.52
C ARG A 185 -4.08 -4.07 -21.99
N LEU A 186 -5.04 -3.84 -21.09
CA LEU A 186 -6.27 -3.12 -21.40
C LEU A 186 -5.98 -1.70 -21.92
N LEU A 187 -5.09 -0.96 -21.26
CA LEU A 187 -4.70 0.38 -21.69
C LEU A 187 -4.05 0.37 -23.07
N GLU A 188 -3.02 -0.44 -23.27
CA GLU A 188 -2.20 -0.43 -24.48
C GLU A 188 -2.94 -0.99 -25.69
N GLU A 189 -3.69 -2.08 -25.51
CA GLU A 189 -4.34 -2.77 -26.61
C GLU A 189 -5.73 -2.22 -26.92
N LYS A 190 -6.47 -1.77 -25.89
CA LYS A 190 -7.89 -1.42 -26.03
C LYS A 190 -8.18 0.07 -25.90
N VAL A 191 -7.39 0.86 -25.18
CA VAL A 191 -7.66 2.30 -25.00
C VAL A 191 -6.78 3.17 -25.89
N MET A 192 -5.46 2.97 -25.86
CA MET A 192 -4.51 3.85 -26.54
C MET A 192 -4.74 3.90 -28.06
N ARG A 193 -5.10 2.75 -28.65
CA ARG A 193 -5.35 2.60 -30.10
C ARG A 193 -6.66 3.23 -30.58
N GLN A 194 -7.53 3.66 -29.67
CA GLN A 194 -8.88 4.10 -30.04
C GLN A 194 -8.94 5.61 -30.23
N PHE A 195 -9.47 6.06 -31.37
CA PHE A 195 -9.62 7.49 -31.66
C PHE A 195 -10.73 8.15 -30.83
N TRP A 196 -11.73 7.37 -30.39
CA TRP A 196 -12.89 7.87 -29.65
C TRP A 196 -12.56 8.22 -28.19
N ALA A 197 -11.47 7.68 -27.64
CA ALA A 197 -11.08 7.90 -26.25
C ALA A 197 -10.43 9.30 -26.07
N PRO A 198 -10.96 10.15 -25.17
CA PRO A 198 -10.41 11.47 -24.91
C PRO A 198 -8.94 11.43 -24.54
N VAL A 199 -8.19 12.39 -25.06
CA VAL A 199 -6.75 12.50 -24.83
C VAL A 199 -6.43 12.70 -23.35
N GLN A 200 -7.29 13.43 -22.62
CA GLN A 200 -7.19 13.63 -21.18
C GLN A 200 -7.33 12.30 -20.42
N ASP A 201 -8.24 11.43 -20.86
CA ASP A 201 -8.47 10.12 -20.26
C ASP A 201 -7.29 9.19 -20.51
N LYS A 202 -6.77 9.15 -21.75
CA LYS A 202 -5.54 8.42 -22.09
C LYS A 202 -4.36 8.88 -21.22
N GLY A 203 -4.18 10.20 -21.08
CA GLY A 203 -3.15 10.76 -20.22
C GLY A 203 -3.30 10.34 -18.76
N SER A 204 -4.51 10.40 -18.21
CA SER A 204 -4.78 9.98 -16.84
C SER A 204 -4.52 8.48 -16.63
N MET A 205 -4.87 7.64 -17.61
CA MET A 205 -4.60 6.20 -17.56
C MET A 205 -3.10 5.87 -17.67
N LEU A 206 -2.36 6.56 -18.54
CA LEU A 206 -0.91 6.42 -18.64
C LEU A 206 -0.21 6.82 -17.33
N ARG A 207 -0.68 7.88 -16.66
CA ARG A 207 -0.20 8.23 -15.32
C ARG A 207 -0.46 7.10 -14.32
N LEU A 208 -1.66 6.52 -14.32
CA LEU A 208 -1.98 5.39 -13.43
C LEU A 208 -1.11 4.17 -13.73
N LYS A 209 -0.82 3.87 -15.00
CA LYS A 209 0.15 2.83 -15.38
C LYS A 209 1.52 3.07 -14.72
N ALA A 210 2.04 4.30 -14.78
CA ALA A 210 3.31 4.64 -14.15
C ALA A 210 3.25 4.51 -12.61
N ASP A 211 2.14 4.93 -12.01
CA ASP A 211 1.90 4.79 -10.57
C ASP A 211 1.82 3.33 -10.13
N PHE A 212 1.16 2.48 -10.89
CA PHE A 212 1.04 1.05 -10.59
C PHE A 212 2.38 0.32 -10.67
N LEU A 213 3.19 0.61 -11.69
CA LEU A 213 4.55 0.08 -11.78
C LEU A 213 5.41 0.56 -10.61
N ARG A 214 5.25 1.82 -10.17
CA ARG A 214 5.89 2.33 -8.96
C ARG A 214 5.44 1.57 -7.72
N TYR A 215 4.16 1.23 -7.59
CA TYR A 215 3.66 0.44 -6.46
C TYR A 215 4.18 -1.00 -6.47
N LEU A 216 4.35 -1.62 -7.64
CA LEU A 216 4.98 -2.94 -7.73
C LEU A 216 6.44 -2.92 -7.26
N LEU A 217 7.18 -1.85 -7.58
CA LEU A 217 8.53 -1.63 -7.07
C LEU A 217 8.54 -1.45 -5.54
N GLU A 218 7.61 -0.65 -4.99
CA GLU A 218 7.49 -0.45 -3.54
C GLU A 218 7.18 -1.76 -2.80
N LEU A 219 6.33 -2.61 -3.39
CA LEU A 219 5.99 -3.91 -2.80
C LEU A 219 7.11 -4.93 -2.97
N ASN A 220 7.95 -4.81 -4.01
CA ASN A 220 9.02 -5.75 -4.35
C ASN A 220 10.36 -5.02 -4.49
N PRO A 221 10.93 -4.52 -3.39
CA PRO A 221 12.21 -3.83 -3.43
C PRO A 221 13.32 -4.79 -3.91
N GLY A 222 14.13 -4.33 -4.86
CA GLY A 222 15.19 -5.12 -5.50
C GLY A 222 14.84 -5.67 -6.88
N GLU A 223 13.57 -5.62 -7.29
CA GLU A 223 13.16 -6.00 -8.65
C GLU A 223 13.42 -4.86 -9.65
N GLU A 224 14.61 -4.88 -10.26
CA GLU A 224 15.06 -3.85 -11.22
C GLU A 224 14.16 -3.75 -12.46
N SER A 225 13.47 -4.84 -12.81
CA SER A 225 12.52 -4.87 -13.93
C SER A 225 11.40 -3.85 -13.77
N TYR A 226 10.83 -3.71 -12.55
CA TYR A 226 9.80 -2.72 -12.26
C TYR A 226 10.37 -1.30 -12.23
N ALA A 227 11.58 -1.11 -11.70
CA ALA A 227 12.22 0.20 -11.69
C ALA A 227 12.43 0.74 -13.12
N THR A 228 12.95 -0.10 -14.01
CA THR A 228 13.19 0.25 -15.42
C THR A 228 11.88 0.54 -16.16
N ARG A 229 10.89 -0.35 -16.06
CA ARG A 229 9.56 -0.16 -16.68
C ARG A 229 8.86 1.10 -16.17
N CYS A 230 8.96 1.37 -14.87
CA CYS A 230 8.40 2.55 -14.24
C CYS A 230 9.05 3.82 -14.77
N GLN A 231 10.39 3.87 -14.84
CA GLN A 231 11.13 5.01 -15.38
C GLN A 231 10.75 5.31 -16.84
N MET A 232 10.73 4.27 -17.69
CA MET A 232 10.32 4.41 -19.09
C MET A 232 8.89 4.93 -19.20
N THR A 233 7.97 4.34 -18.44
CA THR A 233 6.55 4.74 -18.46
C THR A 233 6.37 6.19 -18.02
N TYR A 234 7.08 6.68 -16.99
CA TYR A 234 7.01 8.09 -16.62
C TYR A 234 7.54 9.02 -17.72
N LYS A 235 8.62 8.64 -18.42
CA LYS A 235 9.17 9.40 -19.56
C LYS A 235 8.15 9.47 -20.70
N ASP A 236 7.60 8.33 -21.10
CA ASP A 236 6.63 8.23 -22.19
C ASP A 236 5.34 8.99 -21.85
N THR A 237 4.87 8.88 -20.61
CA THR A 237 3.69 9.62 -20.14
C THR A 237 3.95 11.12 -20.15
N LYS A 238 5.14 11.56 -19.71
CA LYS A 238 5.51 12.97 -19.76
C LYS A 238 5.54 13.50 -21.20
N LEU A 239 6.11 12.73 -22.12
CA LEU A 239 6.14 13.06 -23.54
C LEU A 239 4.72 13.18 -24.11
N PHE A 240 3.85 12.21 -23.84
CA PHE A 240 2.43 12.24 -24.23
C PHE A 240 1.73 13.52 -23.73
N PHE A 241 1.94 13.91 -22.48
CA PHE A 241 1.36 15.16 -21.95
C PHE A 241 1.89 16.42 -22.63
N ILE A 242 3.16 16.43 -23.05
CA ILE A 242 3.76 17.54 -23.79
C ILE A 242 3.15 17.62 -25.20
N GLU A 243 3.18 16.52 -25.95
CA GLU A 243 2.69 16.43 -27.33
C GLU A 243 1.21 16.82 -27.45
N HIS A 244 0.41 16.40 -26.46
CA HIS A 244 -1.02 16.67 -26.41
C HIS A 244 -1.40 17.91 -25.60
N LYS A 245 -0.44 18.76 -25.21
CA LYS A 245 -0.66 20.03 -24.50
C LYS A 245 -1.45 19.90 -23.18
N LEU A 246 -1.31 18.77 -22.49
CA LEU A 246 -1.99 18.48 -21.22
C LEU A 246 -1.28 19.08 -19.98
N GLN A 247 -0.17 19.80 -20.17
CA GLN A 247 0.64 20.39 -19.10
C GLN A 247 -0.12 21.41 -18.22
N LYS A 248 -1.24 21.95 -18.72
CA LYS A 248 -2.08 22.92 -18.00
C LYS A 248 -3.14 22.26 -17.12
N THR A 249 -3.14 20.94 -17.00
CA THR A 249 -4.14 20.17 -16.23
C THR A 249 -3.62 19.83 -14.83
N VAL A 250 -4.53 19.53 -13.90
CA VAL A 250 -4.15 19.00 -12.57
C VAL A 250 -3.46 17.65 -12.67
N GLU A 251 -3.76 16.84 -13.70
CA GLU A 251 -3.08 15.57 -13.97
C GLU A 251 -1.58 15.76 -14.21
N TRP A 252 -1.15 16.89 -14.78
CA TRP A 252 0.27 17.21 -14.92
C TRP A 252 0.96 17.38 -13.56
N VAL A 253 0.29 18.01 -12.60
CA VAL A 253 0.82 18.15 -11.23
C VAL A 253 0.97 16.78 -10.59
N TYR A 254 -0.06 15.93 -10.68
CA TYR A 254 0.01 14.56 -10.15
C TYR A 254 1.14 13.74 -10.78
N LEU A 255 1.30 13.81 -12.10
CA LEU A 255 2.37 13.12 -12.81
C LEU A 255 3.75 13.56 -12.31
N GLN A 256 4.00 14.87 -12.23
CA GLN A 256 5.29 15.40 -11.78
C GLN A 256 5.57 15.08 -10.31
N MET A 257 4.55 15.16 -9.44
CA MET A 257 4.70 14.80 -8.02
C MET A 257 5.06 13.32 -7.85
N ASN A 258 4.36 12.44 -8.54
CA ASN A 258 4.59 11.00 -8.43
C ASN A 258 5.92 10.58 -9.08
N TYR A 259 6.32 11.27 -10.16
CA TYR A 259 7.64 11.08 -10.76
C TYR A 259 8.77 11.56 -9.82
N ALA A 260 8.60 12.69 -9.15
CA ALA A 260 9.57 13.14 -8.14
C ALA A 260 9.70 12.14 -6.98
N ALA A 261 8.59 11.54 -6.54
CA ALA A 261 8.61 10.46 -5.56
C ALA A 261 9.38 9.23 -6.07
N PHE A 262 9.17 8.82 -7.32
CA PHE A 262 9.95 7.75 -7.94
C PHE A 262 11.46 8.05 -7.99
N LEU A 263 11.84 9.27 -8.40
CA LEU A 263 13.24 9.69 -8.47
C LEU A 263 13.89 9.68 -7.09
N TYR A 264 13.16 10.11 -6.06
CA TYR A 264 13.64 10.01 -4.69
C TYR A 264 13.91 8.57 -4.26
N MET A 265 12.95 7.65 -4.51
CA MET A 265 13.11 6.22 -4.17
C MET A 265 14.27 5.54 -4.89
N THR A 266 14.65 6.05 -6.08
CA THR A 266 15.75 5.51 -6.90
C THR A 266 17.07 6.27 -6.72
N GLY A 267 17.16 7.14 -5.71
CA GLY A 267 18.40 7.84 -5.35
C GLY A 267 18.68 9.15 -6.10
N ALA A 268 17.80 9.58 -7.01
CA ALA A 268 17.93 10.83 -7.76
C ALA A 268 17.37 12.05 -6.99
N LEU A 269 17.88 12.28 -5.77
CA LEU A 269 17.39 13.30 -4.83
C LEU A 269 17.31 14.71 -5.42
N ASN A 270 18.37 15.17 -6.07
CA ASN A 270 18.44 16.52 -6.64
C ASN A 270 17.36 16.77 -7.69
N ALA A 271 17.07 15.75 -8.51
CA ALA A 271 16.02 15.84 -9.53
C ALA A 271 14.63 15.85 -8.89
N ALA A 272 14.39 15.03 -7.85
CA ALA A 272 13.15 15.04 -7.09
C ALA A 272 12.90 16.42 -6.43
N LEU A 273 13.91 16.98 -5.75
CA LEU A 273 13.86 18.32 -5.14
C LEU A 273 13.58 19.41 -6.18
N TYR A 274 14.26 19.37 -7.32
CA TYR A 274 14.06 20.34 -8.38
C TYR A 274 12.60 20.34 -8.86
N ILE A 275 12.07 19.16 -9.20
CA ILE A 275 10.68 19.03 -9.69
C ILE A 275 9.69 19.54 -8.64
N SER A 276 9.82 19.11 -7.39
CA SER A 276 8.90 19.54 -6.32
C SER A 276 8.95 21.04 -6.06
N ARG A 277 10.13 21.69 -6.15
CA ARG A 277 10.26 23.16 -6.06
C ARG A 277 9.65 23.90 -7.24
N GLN A 278 9.71 23.33 -8.45
CA GLN A 278 9.02 23.92 -9.60
C GLN A 278 7.50 23.84 -9.42
N LEU A 279 6.99 22.74 -8.88
CA LEU A 279 5.56 22.58 -8.62
C LEU A 279 5.03 23.58 -7.59
N THR A 280 5.79 23.93 -6.55
CA THR A 280 5.38 24.97 -5.60
C THR A 280 5.20 26.35 -6.21
N LYS A 281 5.86 26.60 -7.35
CA LYS A 281 5.74 27.86 -8.11
C LYS A 281 4.64 27.80 -9.17
N SER A 282 4.05 26.62 -9.39
CA SER A 282 3.05 26.43 -10.44
C SER A 282 1.69 27.00 -10.01
N PRO A 283 1.04 27.83 -10.84
CA PRO A 283 -0.32 28.30 -10.57
C PRO A 283 -1.35 27.16 -10.61
N LEU A 284 -0.98 25.97 -11.11
CA LEU A 284 -1.87 24.80 -11.10
C LEU A 284 -2.00 24.17 -9.71
N LEU A 285 -1.01 24.38 -8.82
CA LEU A 285 -1.03 23.79 -7.49
C LEU A 285 -2.21 24.29 -6.65
N SER A 286 -2.60 25.57 -6.81
CA SER A 286 -3.76 26.15 -6.14
C SER A 286 -5.09 25.53 -6.58
N ARG A 287 -5.12 24.89 -7.76
CA ARG A 287 -6.29 24.16 -8.29
C ARG A 287 -6.36 22.72 -7.78
N CYS A 288 -5.28 22.20 -7.17
CA CYS A 288 -5.27 20.90 -6.53
C CYS A 288 -5.90 20.97 -5.13
N SER A 289 -6.34 19.82 -4.61
CA SER A 289 -6.91 19.76 -3.25
C SER A 289 -5.87 20.14 -2.19
N LYS A 290 -6.34 20.59 -1.02
CA LYS A 290 -5.47 20.94 0.12
C LYS A 290 -4.55 19.78 0.53
N ASP A 291 -5.00 18.54 0.36
CA ASP A 291 -4.23 17.35 0.72
C ASP A 291 -3.05 17.13 -0.23
N VAL A 292 -3.22 17.46 -1.51
CA VAL A 292 -2.14 17.40 -2.50
C VAL A 292 -1.09 18.46 -2.22
N GLN A 293 -1.53 19.68 -1.86
CA GLN A 293 -0.64 20.77 -1.47
C GLN A 293 0.18 20.39 -0.23
N LYS A 294 -0.48 19.90 0.82
CA LYS A 294 0.17 19.38 2.04
C LYS A 294 1.15 18.26 1.73
N ARG A 295 0.78 17.33 0.83
CA ARG A 295 1.67 16.23 0.43
C ARG A 295 2.93 16.73 -0.27
N LEU A 296 2.82 17.72 -1.16
CA LEU A 296 3.97 18.33 -1.81
C LEU A 296 4.92 18.97 -0.78
N GLU A 297 4.38 19.68 0.20
CA GLU A 297 5.15 20.29 1.28
C GLU A 297 5.84 19.24 2.16
N SER A 298 5.15 18.17 2.54
CA SER A 298 5.72 17.05 3.30
C SER A 298 6.86 16.38 2.53
N ASN A 299 6.66 16.10 1.23
CA ASN A 299 7.71 15.55 0.37
C ASN A 299 8.93 16.48 0.33
N LEU A 300 8.73 17.79 0.17
CA LEU A 300 9.81 18.77 0.15
C LEU A 300 10.58 18.85 1.47
N LYS A 301 9.91 18.70 2.61
CA LYS A 301 10.56 18.65 3.93
C LYS A 301 11.42 17.40 4.03
N LEU A 302 10.84 16.24 3.69
CA LEU A 302 11.54 14.96 3.70
C LEU A 302 12.78 14.99 2.79
N TYR A 303 12.65 15.44 1.55
CA TYR A 303 13.76 15.48 0.60
C TYR A 303 14.90 16.43 1.01
N LYS A 304 14.68 17.32 2.00
CA LYS A 304 15.71 18.22 2.54
C LYS A 304 16.37 17.69 3.81
N MET A 305 15.86 16.62 4.40
CA MET A 305 16.38 16.03 5.63
C MET A 305 17.56 15.06 5.38
N LEU A 306 17.87 14.78 4.11
CA LEU A 306 18.98 13.97 3.63
C LEU A 306 19.89 14.82 2.74
#